data_AF-D2S6S8-F1
#
_entry.id   AF-D2S6S8-F1
#
_cell.length_a   1.000
_cell.length_b   1.000
_cell.length_c   1.000
_cell.angle_alpha   90.00
_cell.angle_beta   90.00
_cell.angle_gamma   90.00
#
_symmetry.space_group_name_H-M   'P 1'
#
loop_
_entity.id
_entity.type
_entity.pdbx_description
1 polymer ?
#
loop_
_entity_poly.entity_id
_entity_poly.type
_entity_poly.pdbx_seq_one_letter_code
_entity_poly.pdbx_strand_id
1 'polypeptide(L)'
;MTSTQDRPTELLELPPPALLPPWHTPDREALQLQARRFAMDEVLPVANELDPQKGLIPAALLARLAELGYFGITVPAEHGGLGLGAFEYCTVSDRLLPRSPLA
;
A
#
# COMPACT_ATOMS: atom_id res chain seq x y z
N MET A 1 22.35 -0.09 32.34
CA MET A 1 20.90 -0.20 32.06
C MET A 1 20.47 1.08 31.35
N THR A 2 20.86 1.24 30.09
CA THR A 2 20.45 2.38 29.28
C THR A 2 19.11 2.03 28.63
N SER A 3 18.09 2.74 29.08
CA SER A 3 16.71 2.68 28.59
C SER A 3 16.68 2.78 27.06
N THR A 4 16.18 1.75 26.37
CA THR A 4 15.94 1.71 24.92
C THR A 4 14.68 2.51 24.53
N GLN A 5 14.29 3.50 25.33
CA GLN A 5 13.02 4.21 25.20
C GLN A 5 13.25 5.65 24.75
N ASP A 6 14.00 5.87 23.67
CA ASP A 6 14.03 7.18 23.00
C ASP A 6 14.53 7.10 21.54
N ARG A 7 13.93 6.19 20.75
CA ARG A 7 13.99 6.39 19.29
C ARG A 7 12.74 7.15 18.87
N PRO A 8 12.87 8.37 18.33
CA PRO A 8 11.74 9.04 17.72
C PRO A 8 11.14 8.11 16.67
N THR A 9 9.81 7.99 16.69
CA THR A 9 8.99 7.32 15.67
C THR A 9 9.07 8.11 14.37
N GLU A 10 10.26 8.22 13.79
CA GLU A 10 10.41 8.62 12.40
C GLU A 10 9.84 7.46 11.59
N LEU A 11 8.69 7.72 10.96
CA LEU A 11 8.26 6.94 9.80
C LEU A 11 9.49 6.85 8.91
N LEU A 12 10.03 5.64 8.74
CA LEU A 12 11.12 5.41 7.79
C LEU A 12 10.52 5.70 6.42
N GLU A 13 10.65 6.94 5.96
CA GLU A 13 10.34 7.35 4.60
C GLU A 13 11.37 6.71 3.68
N LEU A 14 11.21 5.42 3.45
CA LEU A 14 12.01 4.70 2.49
C LEU A 14 11.61 5.23 1.12
N PRO A 15 12.56 5.77 0.34
CA PRO A 15 12.26 6.17 -1.02
C PRO A 15 11.67 4.97 -1.76
N PRO A 16 10.72 5.18 -2.69
CA PRO A 16 10.21 4.09 -3.50
C PRO A 16 11.40 3.35 -4.12
N PRO A 17 11.49 2.00 -4.00
CA PRO A 17 12.54 1.24 -4.66
C PRO A 17 12.56 1.60 -6.14
N ALA A 18 13.72 2.04 -6.63
CA ALA A 18 13.93 2.24 -8.04
C ALA A 18 13.74 0.89 -8.73
N LEU A 19 12.78 0.80 -9.66
CA LEU A 19 12.67 -0.39 -10.49
C LEU A 19 13.86 -0.44 -11.45
N LEU A 20 14.42 -1.62 -11.63
CA LEU A 20 15.44 -1.87 -12.64
C LEU A 20 14.79 -2.42 -13.91
N PRO A 21 15.33 -2.16 -15.11
CA PRO A 21 14.92 -2.86 -16.33
C PRO A 21 15.07 -4.38 -16.17
N PRO A 22 14.17 -5.21 -16.72
CA PRO A 22 13.00 -4.88 -17.55
C PRO A 22 11.73 -4.52 -16.74
N TRP A 23 11.82 -4.44 -15.42
CA TRP A 23 10.69 -4.21 -14.53
C TRP A 23 10.28 -2.74 -14.47
N HIS A 24 11.20 -1.81 -14.74
CA HIS A 24 10.92 -0.38 -14.84
C HIS A 24 10.16 -0.03 -16.13
N THR A 25 8.86 0.20 -16.01
CA THR A 25 8.04 0.78 -17.08
C THR A 25 7.26 2.00 -16.54
N PRO A 26 6.93 2.99 -17.38
CA PRO A 26 6.14 4.16 -16.96
C PRO A 26 4.81 3.78 -16.29
N ASP A 27 4.13 2.75 -16.79
CA ASP A 27 2.85 2.29 -16.22
C ASP A 27 3.02 1.71 -14.81
N ARG A 28 4.10 0.95 -14.57
CA ARG A 28 4.41 0.40 -13.25
C ARG A 28 4.84 1.46 -12.25
N GLU A 29 5.54 2.49 -12.72
CA GLU A 29 5.89 3.66 -11.91
C GLU A 29 4.63 4.43 -11.51
N ALA A 30 3.72 4.68 -12.46
CA ALA A 30 2.44 5.33 -12.20
C ALA A 30 1.58 4.54 -11.20
N LEU A 31 1.49 3.21 -11.37
CA LEU A 31 0.76 2.33 -10.45
C LEU A 31 1.35 2.39 -9.03
N GLN A 32 2.67 2.37 -8.90
CA GLN A 32 3.34 2.51 -7.60
C GLN A 32 3.04 3.83 -6.92
N LEU A 33 3.10 4.92 -7.67
CA LEU A 33 2.84 6.26 -7.12
C LEU A 33 1.37 6.37 -6.67
N GLN A 34 0.44 5.85 -7.46
CA GLN A 34 -0.98 5.82 -7.10
C GLN A 34 -1.22 4.99 -5.84
N ALA A 35 -0.68 3.77 -5.77
CA ALA A 35 -0.82 2.91 -4.60
C ALA A 35 -0.20 3.53 -3.35
N ARG A 36 0.97 4.19 -3.47
CA ARG A 36 1.62 4.91 -2.36
C ARG A 36 0.75 6.06 -1.85
N ARG A 37 0.20 6.88 -2.75
CA ARG A 37 -0.67 8.01 -2.37
C ARG A 37 -1.90 7.51 -1.63
N PHE A 38 -2.59 6.51 -2.16
CA PHE A 38 -3.73 5.91 -1.50
C PHE A 38 -3.38 5.38 -0.09
N ALA A 39 -2.22 4.72 0.06
CA ALA A 39 -1.79 4.23 1.36
C ALA A 39 -1.50 5.34 2.38
N MET A 40 -0.91 6.45 1.96
CA MET A 40 -0.59 7.58 2.84
C MET A 40 -1.81 8.45 3.15
N ASP A 41 -2.65 8.69 2.16
CA ASP A 41 -3.75 9.66 2.26
C ASP A 41 -5.03 9.01 2.82
N GLU A 42 -5.30 7.73 2.51
CA GLU A 42 -6.54 7.05 2.90
C GLU A 42 -6.31 5.91 3.92
N VAL A 43 -5.27 5.08 3.76
CA VAL A 43 -5.07 3.88 4.62
C VAL A 43 -4.42 4.24 5.96
N LEU A 44 -3.32 4.99 5.95
CA LEU A 44 -2.53 5.29 7.15
C LEU A 44 -3.34 6.04 8.24
N PRO A 45 -4.15 7.07 7.94
CA PRO A 45 -4.95 7.74 8.96
C PRO A 45 -5.94 6.79 9.64
N VAL A 46 -6.58 5.92 8.84
CA VAL A 46 -7.53 4.91 9.31
C VAL A 46 -6.83 3.85 10.16
N ALA A 47 -5.66 3.38 9.74
CA ALA A 47 -4.85 2.44 10.52
C ALA A 47 -4.42 3.03 11.87
N ASN A 48 -3.93 4.27 11.89
CA ASN A 48 -3.54 4.96 13.12
C ASN A 48 -4.68 5.10 14.14
N GLU A 49 -5.93 5.25 13.66
CA GLU A 49 -7.12 5.33 14.51
C GLU A 49 -7.54 3.94 15.03
N LEU A 50 -7.53 2.93 14.17
CA LEU A 50 -8.13 1.62 14.45
C LEU A 50 -7.17 0.60 15.07
N ASP A 51 -5.88 0.63 14.73
CA ASP A 51 -4.87 -0.31 15.24
C ASP A 51 -4.79 -0.35 16.77
N PRO A 52 -4.77 0.80 17.49
CA PRO A 52 -4.74 0.80 18.97
C PRO A 52 -5.98 0.18 19.60
N GLN A 53 -7.11 0.19 18.89
CA GLN A 53 -8.40 -0.27 19.38
C GLN A 53 -8.79 -1.65 18.84
N LYS A 54 -7.95 -2.28 18.01
CA LYS A 54 -8.26 -3.51 17.26
C LYS A 54 -9.58 -3.38 16.49
N GLY A 55 -9.77 -2.21 15.88
CA GLY A 55 -10.95 -1.87 15.11
C GLY A 55 -11.07 -2.67 13.82
N LEU A 56 -12.29 -2.74 13.28
CA LEU A 56 -12.55 -3.35 11.98
C LEU A 56 -12.31 -2.32 10.86
N ILE A 57 -11.79 -2.80 9.73
CA ILE A 57 -11.59 -1.96 8.54
C ILE A 57 -12.94 -1.39 8.08
N PRO A 58 -13.08 -0.06 7.91
CA PRO A 58 -14.34 0.55 7.50
C PRO A 58 -14.77 0.09 6.11
N ALA A 59 -16.07 -0.14 5.92
CA ALA A 59 -16.63 -0.52 4.62
C ALA A 59 -16.35 0.52 3.52
N ALA A 60 -16.25 1.81 3.89
CA ALA A 60 -15.89 2.87 2.96
C ALA A 60 -14.47 2.68 2.38
N LEU A 61 -13.49 2.29 3.20
CA LEU A 61 -12.12 2.05 2.73
C LEU A 61 -12.07 0.81 1.81
N LEU A 62 -12.84 -0.23 2.13
CA LEU A 62 -12.99 -1.40 1.27
C LEU A 62 -13.64 -1.05 -0.08
N ALA A 63 -14.66 -0.19 -0.09
CA ALA A 63 -15.29 0.28 -1.32
C ALA A 63 -14.29 1.05 -2.19
N ARG A 64 -13.46 1.92 -1.59
CA ARG A 64 -12.40 2.66 -2.31
C ARG A 64 -11.35 1.73 -2.91
N LEU A 65 -10.92 0.69 -2.18
CA LEU A 65 -10.03 -0.35 -2.71
C LEU A 65 -10.64 -1.09 -3.91
N ALA A 66 -11.96 -1.33 -3.89
CA ALA A 66 -12.67 -1.96 -5.00
C ALA A 66 -12.78 -1.04 -6.22
N GLU A 67 -13.06 0.26 -6.03
CA GLU A 67 -13.09 1.26 -7.10
C GLU A 67 -11.74 1.38 -7.83
N LEU A 68 -10.63 1.25 -7.10
CA LEU A 68 -9.28 1.25 -7.67
C LEU A 68 -8.89 -0.07 -8.36
N GLY A 69 -9.73 -1.11 -8.25
CA GLY A 69 -9.47 -2.43 -8.85
C GLY A 69 -8.40 -3.26 -8.13
N TYR A 70 -8.00 -2.88 -6.91
CA TYR A 70 -6.89 -3.54 -6.20
C TYR A 70 -7.23 -4.96 -5.75
N PHE A 71 -8.51 -5.32 -5.63
CA PHE A 71 -8.94 -6.71 -5.40
C PHE A 71 -8.83 -7.59 -6.66
N GLY A 72 -8.82 -6.98 -7.85
CA GLY A 72 -8.90 -7.66 -9.14
C GLY A 72 -7.66 -7.49 -10.00
N ILE A 73 -6.49 -7.23 -9.41
CA ILE A 73 -5.26 -6.88 -10.16
C ILE A 73 -4.91 -7.94 -11.21
N THR A 74 -4.95 -9.21 -10.82
CA THR A 74 -4.61 -10.35 -11.69
C THR A 74 -5.80 -10.94 -12.44
N VAL A 75 -7.01 -10.42 -12.17
CA VAL A 75 -8.23 -10.88 -12.83
C VAL A 75 -8.27 -10.31 -14.24
N PRO A 76 -8.56 -11.12 -15.28
CA PRO A 76 -8.70 -10.63 -16.65
C PRO A 76 -9.73 -9.49 -16.77
N ALA A 77 -9.47 -8.54 -17.69
CA ALA A 77 -10.35 -7.40 -17.91
C ALA A 77 -11.77 -7.80 -18.35
N GLU A 78 -11.92 -8.92 -19.05
CA GLU A 78 -13.23 -9.52 -19.42
C GLU A 78 -14.10 -9.92 -18.22
N HIS A 79 -13.51 -10.03 -17.03
CA HIS A 79 -14.20 -10.32 -15.77
C HIS A 79 -14.26 -9.09 -14.84
N GLY A 80 -13.88 -7.90 -15.33
CA GLY A 80 -13.87 -6.66 -14.55
C GLY A 80 -12.63 -6.45 -13.69
N GLY A 81 -11.53 -7.17 -13.96
CA GLY A 81 -10.23 -6.95 -13.32
C GLY A 81 -9.29 -6.04 -14.10
N LEU A 82 -8.07 -5.85 -13.61
CA LEU A 82 -7.06 -5.01 -14.26
C LEU A 82 -6.22 -5.77 -15.31
N GLY A 83 -6.27 -7.10 -15.32
CA GLY A 83 -5.52 -7.93 -16.28
C GLY A 83 -4.00 -7.82 -16.16
N LEU A 84 -3.50 -7.44 -14.98
CA LEU A 84 -2.07 -7.24 -14.72
C LEU A 84 -1.41 -8.52 -14.19
N GLY A 85 -0.08 -8.50 -14.08
CA GLY A 85 0.71 -9.64 -13.62
C GLY A 85 0.91 -9.70 -12.10
N ALA A 86 1.59 -10.75 -11.67
CA ALA A 86 1.99 -10.93 -10.27
C ALA A 86 2.92 -9.81 -9.77
N PHE A 87 3.69 -9.19 -10.67
CA PHE A 87 4.57 -8.09 -10.30
C PHE A 87 3.77 -6.88 -9.81
N GLU A 88 2.74 -6.48 -10.56
CA GLU A 88 1.86 -5.37 -10.21
C GLU A 88 1.09 -5.67 -8.92
N TYR A 89 0.63 -6.92 -8.75
CA TYR A 89 -0.01 -7.36 -7.51
C TYR A 89 0.90 -7.21 -6.29
N CYS A 90 2.13 -7.73 -6.34
CA CYS A 90 3.09 -7.61 -5.24
C CYS A 90 3.45 -6.16 -4.95
N THR A 91 3.57 -5.36 -6.00
CA THR A 91 3.91 -3.94 -5.92
C THR A 91 2.81 -3.14 -5.22
N VAL A 92 1.55 -3.32 -5.62
CA VAL A 92 0.41 -2.67 -4.96
C VAL A 92 0.29 -3.14 -3.51
N SER A 93 0.46 -4.44 -3.26
CA SER A 93 0.39 -5.01 -1.91
C SER A 93 1.47 -4.41 -0.98
N ASP A 94 2.72 -4.30 -1.43
CA ASP A 94 3.80 -3.66 -0.65
C ASP A 94 3.50 -2.18 -0.39
N ARG A 95 2.87 -1.48 -1.34
CA ARG A 95 2.54 -0.05 -1.19
C ARG A 95 1.35 0.19 -0.29
N LEU A 96 0.38 -0.72 -0.24
CA LEU A 96 -0.81 -0.64 0.61
C LEU A 96 -0.50 -0.88 2.09
N LEU A 97 0.61 -1.54 2.40
CA LEU A 97 1.09 -1.69 3.76
C LEU A 97 1.83 -0.41 4.15
N PRO A 98 1.22 0.51 4.92
CA PRO A 98 2.01 1.59 5.50
C PRO A 98 3.13 0.92 6.31
N ARG A 99 4.37 1.36 6.09
CA ARG A 99 5.53 0.85 6.83
C ARG A 99 5.47 1.39 8.26
N SER A 100 4.56 0.80 9.04
CA SER A 100 4.45 1.02 10.47
C SER A 100 5.65 0.36 11.13
N PRO A 101 6.43 1.08 11.95
CA PRO A 101 7.54 0.50 12.69
C PRO A 101 7.10 -0.38 13.89
N LEU A 102 5.81 -0.68 14.04
CA LEU A 102 5.21 -1.32 15.22
C LEU A 102 4.77 -2.78 15.03
N ALA A 103 5.29 -3.50 14.01
CA ALA A 103 5.14 -4.95 13.91
C ALA A 103 6.27 -5.70 14.63
#